data_AF-A0A4R1UL82-F1
#
_entry.id   AF-A0A4R1UL82-F1
#
_cell.length_a   1.000
_cell.length_b   1.000
_cell.length_c   1.000
_cell.angle_alpha   90.00
_cell.angle_beta   90.00
_cell.angle_gamma   90.00
#
_symmetry.space_group_name_H-M   'P 1'
#
loop_
_entity.id
_entity.type
_entity.pdbx_description
1 polymer ?
#
loop_
_entity_poly.entity_id
_entity_poly.type
_entity_poly.pdbx_seq_one_letter_code
_entity_poly.pdbx_strand_id
1 'polypeptide(L)'
;MSSGCTFWASHAAPFSPPTAKGVTALIRMNGNRLKELDRFLFNLLDAILLASGQRIREYGENPPADAAIRKLSAVQSLLGMDFHALARLRALMRIASALGRQPGEEAARQLRADIRIASGQKDIGKAIDPRLFSESAILGICEFYQTLGDNLVAALPAPGAIRAHSAPRKSRFA
;
A
#
# COMPACT_ATOMS: atom_id res chain seq x y z
N MET A 1 -5.86 -9.18 -4.48
CA MET A 1 -4.47 -8.75 -4.24
C MET A 1 -3.43 -9.66 -4.88
N SER A 2 -3.51 -10.99 -4.71
CA SER A 2 -2.49 -11.93 -5.23
C SER A 2 -2.28 -11.84 -6.75
N SER A 3 -3.35 -11.84 -7.56
CA SER A 3 -3.27 -11.78 -9.03
C SER A 3 -2.57 -10.53 -9.56
N GLY A 4 -2.84 -9.36 -8.98
CA GLY A 4 -2.17 -8.10 -9.34
C GLY A 4 -0.68 -8.10 -8.99
N CYS A 5 -0.31 -8.66 -7.85
CA CYS A 5 1.08 -8.82 -7.43
C CYS A 5 1.83 -9.83 -8.30
N THR A 6 1.22 -10.98 -8.61
CA THR A 6 1.79 -11.98 -9.54
C THR A 6 2.00 -11.40 -10.93
N PHE A 7 1.04 -10.62 -11.44
CA PHE A 7 1.18 -9.93 -12.72
C PHE A 7 2.33 -8.91 -12.70
N TRP A 8 2.48 -8.14 -11.63
CA TRP A 8 3.58 -7.17 -11.57
C TRP A 8 4.94 -7.86 -11.46
N ALA A 9 5.05 -8.88 -10.60
CA ALA A 9 6.26 -9.67 -10.42
C ALA A 9 6.73 -10.36 -11.72
N SER A 10 5.80 -10.94 -12.50
CA SER A 10 6.14 -11.59 -13.77
C SER A 10 6.67 -10.63 -14.84
N HIS A 11 6.43 -9.33 -14.68
CA HIS A 11 6.91 -8.27 -15.57
C HIS A 11 8.04 -7.43 -14.94
N ALA A 12 8.66 -7.93 -13.86
CA ALA A 12 9.78 -7.27 -13.19
C ALA A 12 11.14 -7.58 -13.84
N ALA A 13 11.19 -8.58 -14.73
CA ALA A 13 12.40 -9.02 -15.42
C ALA A 13 13.04 -7.90 -16.28
N PRO A 14 14.39 -7.89 -16.41
CA PRO A 14 15.10 -6.83 -17.08
C PRO A 14 14.82 -6.85 -18.59
N PHE A 15 14.11 -5.83 -19.08
CA PHE A 15 14.16 -5.48 -20.49
C PHE A 15 15.60 -5.11 -20.86
N SER A 16 16.02 -5.44 -22.09
CA SER A 16 17.21 -4.89 -22.75
C SER A 16 17.32 -3.38 -22.49
N PRO A 17 18.54 -2.78 -22.44
CA PRO A 17 18.74 -1.42 -21.96
C PRO A 17 17.72 -0.47 -22.59
N PRO A 18 16.75 0.03 -21.81
CA PRO A 18 15.62 0.75 -22.36
C PRO A 18 16.09 2.09 -22.93
N THR A 19 15.55 2.47 -24.08
CA THR A 19 15.67 3.85 -24.57
C THR A 19 15.13 4.82 -23.51
N ALA A 20 15.53 6.11 -23.54
CA ALA A 20 15.01 7.11 -22.59
C ALA A 20 13.46 7.16 -22.57
N LYS A 21 12.82 6.95 -23.72
CA LYS A 21 11.36 6.79 -23.83
C LYS A 21 10.86 5.51 -23.13
N GLY A 22 11.56 4.40 -23.30
CA GLY A 22 11.29 3.14 -22.59
C GLY A 22 11.37 3.28 -21.08
N VAL A 23 12.37 3.97 -20.54
CA VAL A 23 12.49 4.24 -19.09
C VAL A 23 11.28 5.00 -18.56
N THR A 24 10.84 6.04 -19.27
CA THR A 24 9.68 6.85 -18.87
C THR A 24 8.39 6.03 -18.88
N ALA A 25 8.19 5.19 -19.91
CA ALA A 25 7.03 4.30 -19.99
C ALA A 25 7.02 3.26 -18.86
N LEU A 26 8.18 2.67 -18.53
CA LEU A 26 8.32 1.72 -17.42
C LEU A 26 8.01 2.37 -16.06
N ILE A 27 8.52 3.59 -15.81
CA ILE A 27 8.23 4.35 -14.59
C ILE A 27 6.72 4.60 -14.46
N ARG A 28 6.07 5.06 -15.53
CA ARG A 28 4.62 5.29 -15.55
C ARG A 28 3.84 4.01 -15.31
N MET A 29 4.22 2.92 -15.97
CA MET A 29 3.57 1.62 -15.82
C MET A 29 3.68 1.10 -14.39
N ASN A 30 4.87 1.15 -13.77
CA ASN A 30 5.07 0.75 -12.38
C ASN A 30 4.30 1.66 -11.41
N GLY A 31 4.24 2.97 -11.67
CA GLY A 31 3.43 3.89 -10.89
C GLY A 31 1.93 3.59 -10.97
N ASN A 32 1.41 3.23 -12.14
CA ASN A 32 0.02 2.82 -12.29
C ASN A 32 -0.28 1.50 -11.57
N ARG A 33 0.63 0.51 -11.65
CA ARG A 33 0.49 -0.76 -10.93
C ARG A 33 0.47 -0.54 -9.41
N LEU A 34 1.36 0.30 -8.90
CA LEU A 34 1.39 0.66 -7.49
C LEU A 34 0.09 1.33 -7.03
N LYS A 35 -0.40 2.33 -7.79
CA LYS A 35 -1.68 2.99 -7.50
C LYS A 35 -2.85 2.02 -7.46
N GLU A 36 -2.86 1.03 -8.34
CA GLU A 36 -3.92 0.01 -8.36
C GLU A 36 -3.87 -0.89 -7.13
N LEU A 37 -2.68 -1.28 -6.66
CA LEU A 37 -2.52 -2.02 -5.41
C LEU A 37 -2.96 -1.20 -4.19
N ASP A 38 -2.61 0.09 -4.15
CA ASP A 38 -3.09 1.01 -3.12
C ASP A 38 -4.61 1.15 -3.13
N ARG A 39 -5.22 1.26 -4.32
CA ARG A 39 -6.67 1.32 -4.48
C ARG A 39 -7.34 0.04 -3.97
N PHE A 40 -6.79 -1.12 -4.29
CA PHE A 40 -7.32 -2.39 -3.76
C PHE A 40 -7.21 -2.45 -2.24
N LEU A 41 -6.05 -2.07 -1.67
CA LEU A 41 -5.87 -2.04 -0.21
C LEU A 41 -6.88 -1.12 0.46
N PHE A 42 -7.06 0.07 -0.11
CA PHE A 42 -8.01 1.06 0.40
C PHE A 42 -9.44 0.52 0.45
N ASN A 43 -9.89 -0.11 -0.64
CA ASN A 43 -11.21 -0.72 -0.73
C ASN A 43 -11.38 -1.90 0.23
N LEU A 44 -10.33 -2.71 0.43
CA LEU A 44 -10.34 -3.80 1.40
C LEU A 44 -10.50 -3.27 2.83
N LEU A 45 -9.75 -2.23 3.19
CA LEU A 45 -9.89 -1.57 4.49
C LEU A 45 -11.30 -1.02 4.68
N ASP A 46 -11.89 -0.41 3.64
CA ASP A 46 -13.27 0.06 3.68
C ASP A 46 -14.28 -1.06 3.91
N ALA A 47 -14.13 -2.18 3.23
CA ALA A 47 -15.01 -3.32 3.41
C ALA A 47 -14.95 -3.85 4.86
N ILE A 48 -13.75 -3.92 5.46
CA ILE A 48 -13.57 -4.35 6.86
C ILE A 48 -14.28 -3.39 7.81
N LEU A 49 -14.07 -2.09 7.63
CA LEU A 49 -14.62 -1.06 8.51
C LEU A 49 -16.15 -0.98 8.38
N LEU A 50 -16.68 -1.06 7.16
CA LEU A 50 -18.11 -1.12 6.89
C LEU A 50 -18.75 -2.36 7.53
N ALA A 51 -18.12 -3.53 7.39
CA ALA A 51 -18.61 -4.77 7.99
C ALA A 51 -18.68 -4.69 9.53
N SER A 52 -17.75 -3.94 10.16
CA SER A 52 -17.73 -3.70 11.60
C SER A 52 -18.77 -2.68 12.10
N GLY A 53 -19.52 -2.05 11.20
CA GLY A 53 -20.46 -0.98 11.53
C GLY A 53 -19.80 0.37 11.84
N GLN A 54 -18.49 0.50 11.62
CA GLN A 54 -17.81 1.79 11.73
C GLN A 54 -18.07 2.63 10.47
N ARG A 55 -18.63 3.82 10.65
CA ARG A 55 -18.69 4.83 9.59
C ARG A 55 -17.36 5.57 9.55
N ILE A 56 -16.52 5.26 8.58
CA ILE A 56 -15.41 6.14 8.22
C ILE A 56 -15.92 7.18 7.25
N ARG A 57 -15.39 8.41 7.38
CA ARG A 57 -15.66 9.50 6.43
C ARG A 57 -15.42 9.00 5.01
N GLU A 58 -16.44 9.07 4.18
CA GLU A 58 -16.30 8.81 2.75
C GLU A 58 -15.28 9.81 2.19
N TYR A 59 -14.16 9.27 1.73
CA TYR A 59 -13.26 10.02 0.89
C TYR A 59 -13.73 9.78 -0.54
N GLY A 60 -14.02 10.84 -1.30
CA GLY A 60 -14.42 10.73 -2.69
C GLY A 60 -13.34 10.08 -3.58
N GLU A 61 -13.49 10.16 -4.90
CA GLU A 61 -12.61 9.48 -5.87
C GLU A 61 -11.11 9.76 -5.70
N ASN A 62 -10.75 10.89 -5.09
CA ASN A 62 -9.38 11.27 -4.76
C ASN A 62 -9.20 11.37 -3.24
N PRO A 63 -9.02 10.25 -2.52
CA PRO A 63 -8.75 10.30 -1.10
C PRO A 63 -7.42 11.03 -0.83
N PRO A 64 -7.32 11.77 0.29
CA PRO A 64 -6.05 12.29 0.77
C PRO A 64 -5.01 11.18 0.84
N ALA A 65 -3.75 11.49 0.55
CA ALA A 65 -2.68 10.49 0.49
C ALA A 65 -2.65 9.61 1.76
N ASP A 66 -2.86 10.21 2.94
CA ASP A 66 -2.84 9.55 4.24
C ASP A 66 -4.14 8.82 4.64
N ALA A 67 -5.14 8.78 3.77
CA ALA A 67 -6.40 8.12 4.06
C ALA A 67 -6.25 6.60 4.24
N ALA A 68 -5.42 5.93 3.42
CA ALA A 68 -5.12 4.51 3.59
C ALA A 68 -4.45 4.21 4.95
N ILE A 69 -3.54 5.07 5.39
CA ILE A 69 -2.88 4.97 6.70
C ILE A 69 -3.90 5.09 7.83
N ARG A 70 -4.77 6.11 7.78
CA ARG A 70 -5.82 6.30 8.79
C ARG A 70 -6.76 5.09 8.86
N LYS A 71 -7.18 4.57 7.71
CA LYS A 71 -8.03 3.38 7.65
C LYS A 71 -7.33 2.14 8.20
N LEU A 72 -6.06 1.94 7.86
CA LEU A 72 -5.29 0.85 8.43
C LEU A 72 -5.19 0.97 9.95
N SER A 73 -4.86 2.15 10.49
CA SER A 73 -4.79 2.35 11.96
C SER A 73 -6.14 2.12 12.65
N ALA A 74 -7.25 2.47 12.00
CA ALA A 74 -8.60 2.15 12.50
C ALA A 74 -8.85 0.64 12.51
N VAL A 75 -8.50 -0.06 11.42
CA VAL A 75 -8.60 -1.53 11.33
C VAL A 75 -7.71 -2.22 12.36
N GLN A 76 -6.48 -1.75 12.57
CA GLN A 76 -5.57 -2.27 13.60
C GLN A 76 -6.19 -2.15 15.00
N SER A 77 -6.75 -0.98 15.32
CA SER A 77 -7.46 -0.75 16.58
C SER A 77 -8.69 -1.66 16.71
N LEU A 78 -9.45 -1.83 15.63
CA LEU A 78 -10.65 -2.68 15.60
C LEU A 78 -10.32 -4.15 15.84
N LEU A 79 -9.23 -4.65 15.23
CA LEU A 79 -8.83 -6.05 15.30
C LEU A 79 -7.91 -6.35 16.49
N GLY A 80 -7.39 -5.32 17.17
CA GLY A 80 -6.41 -5.48 18.26
C GLY A 80 -5.06 -6.04 17.77
N MET A 81 -4.66 -5.74 16.53
CA MET A 81 -3.44 -6.27 15.91
C MET A 81 -2.53 -5.19 15.33
N ASP A 82 -1.22 -5.36 15.48
CA ASP A 82 -0.23 -4.58 14.75
C ASP A 82 0.29 -5.35 13.53
N PHE A 83 0.11 -4.78 12.33
CA PHE A 83 0.60 -5.36 11.08
C PHE A 83 2.01 -4.85 10.72
N HIS A 84 2.58 -3.92 11.52
CA HIS A 84 3.88 -3.28 11.28
C HIS A 84 4.03 -2.69 9.85
N ALA A 85 2.89 -2.32 9.23
CA ALA A 85 2.81 -1.95 7.82
C ALA A 85 2.92 -0.44 7.56
N LEU A 86 2.77 0.39 8.61
CA LEU A 86 2.65 1.85 8.47
C LEU A 86 3.87 2.51 7.83
N ALA A 87 5.08 2.09 8.19
CA ALA A 87 6.31 2.67 7.64
C ALA A 87 6.43 2.39 6.13
N ARG A 88 6.12 1.15 5.72
CA ARG A 88 6.18 0.72 4.32
C ARG A 88 5.10 1.41 3.48
N LEU A 89 3.86 1.52 4.00
CA LEU A 89 2.78 2.25 3.32
C LEU A 89 3.10 3.74 3.13
N ARG A 90 3.67 4.40 4.15
CA ARG A 90 4.10 5.80 4.01
C ARG A 90 5.12 5.96 2.89
N ALA A 91 6.08 5.04 2.80
CA ALA A 91 7.07 5.05 1.72
C ALA A 91 6.41 4.82 0.35
N LEU A 92 5.52 3.83 0.23
CA LEU A 92 4.76 3.53 -1.00
C LEU A 92 3.95 4.73 -1.50
N MET A 93 3.29 5.46 -0.60
CA MET A 93 2.56 6.67 -0.97
C MET A 93 3.47 7.80 -1.48
N ARG A 94 4.63 8.00 -0.84
CA ARG A 94 5.62 8.98 -1.31
C ARG A 94 6.16 8.61 -2.68
N ILE A 95 6.42 7.33 -2.91
CA ILE A 95 6.79 6.79 -4.24
C ILE A 95 5.67 7.11 -5.24
N ALA A 96 4.42 6.71 -4.97
CA ALA A 96 3.30 6.92 -5.90
C ALA A 96 3.10 8.40 -6.28
N SER A 97 3.31 9.32 -5.33
CA SER A 97 3.28 10.78 -5.55
C SER A 97 4.45 11.27 -6.43
N ALA A 98 5.65 10.73 -6.19
CA ALA A 98 6.86 11.12 -6.92
C ALA A 98 6.89 10.63 -8.38
N LEU A 99 6.30 9.46 -8.68
CA LEU A 99 6.32 8.87 -10.03
C LEU A 99 5.55 9.66 -11.10
N GLY A 100 4.80 10.69 -10.71
CA GLY A 100 4.15 11.62 -11.63
C GLY A 100 5.00 12.83 -12.03
N ARG A 101 6.19 13.00 -11.46
CA ARG A 101 7.04 14.18 -11.62
C ARG A 101 8.44 13.76 -12.08
N GLN A 102 9.15 14.62 -12.82
CA GLN A 102 10.59 14.41 -13.00
C GLN A 102 11.31 14.84 -11.71
N PRO A 103 11.93 13.91 -10.97
CA PRO A 103 12.59 14.26 -9.74
C PRO A 103 13.92 14.97 -10.05
N GLY A 104 14.19 16.08 -9.36
CA GLY A 104 15.56 16.58 -9.22
C GLY A 104 16.43 15.59 -8.44
N GLU A 105 17.74 15.84 -8.37
CA GLU A 105 18.70 14.90 -7.76
C GLU A 105 18.36 14.53 -6.31
N GLU A 106 17.99 15.51 -5.49
CA GLU A 106 17.57 15.28 -4.11
C GLU A 106 16.28 14.46 -4.01
N ALA A 107 15.30 14.76 -4.85
CA ALA A 107 14.06 13.99 -4.92
C ALA A 107 14.32 12.55 -5.38
N ALA A 108 15.30 12.33 -6.26
CA ALA A 108 15.72 11.00 -6.68
C ALA A 108 16.41 10.22 -5.54
N ARG A 109 17.23 10.88 -4.70
CA ARG A 109 17.81 10.27 -3.49
C ARG A 109 16.73 9.82 -2.51
N GLN A 110 15.78 10.70 -2.18
CA GLN A 110 14.67 10.38 -1.29
C GLN A 110 13.81 9.24 -1.84
N LEU A 111 13.53 9.25 -3.15
CA LEU A 111 12.74 8.23 -3.81
C LEU A 111 13.40 6.84 -3.72
N ARG A 112 14.73 6.75 -3.86
CA ARG A 112 15.46 5.48 -3.65
C ARG A 112 15.38 5.01 -2.20
N ALA A 113 15.50 5.92 -1.23
CA ALA A 113 15.35 5.57 0.19
C ALA A 113 13.93 5.03 0.48
N ASP A 114 12.90 5.67 -0.07
CA ASP A 114 11.53 5.21 0.05
C ASP A 114 11.33 3.83 -0.58
N ILE A 115 11.91 3.57 -1.76
CA ILE A 115 11.84 2.26 -2.41
C ILE A 115 12.50 1.17 -1.55
N ARG A 116 13.61 1.47 -0.89
CA ARG A 116 14.25 0.54 0.04
C ARG A 116 13.35 0.20 1.23
N ILE A 117 12.75 1.21 1.85
CA ILE A 117 11.78 1.03 2.95
C ILE A 117 10.58 0.22 2.47
N ALA A 118 9.99 0.61 1.34
CA ALA A 118 8.81 -0.02 0.76
C ALA A 118 9.04 -1.49 0.41
N SER A 119 10.20 -1.82 -0.16
CA SER A 119 10.57 -3.20 -0.53
C SER A 119 11.03 -4.07 0.65
N GLY A 120 11.28 -3.48 1.82
CA GLY A 120 11.78 -4.22 2.98
C GLY A 120 13.25 -4.66 2.83
N GLN A 121 13.99 -4.07 1.89
CA GLN A 121 15.41 -4.31 1.72
C GLN A 121 16.17 -3.80 2.95
N LYS A 122 16.80 -4.73 3.69
CA LYS A 122 17.75 -4.39 4.76
C LYS A 122 19.03 -3.85 4.12
N ASP A 123 19.67 -2.86 4.75
CA ASP A 123 20.95 -2.23 4.32
C ASP A 123 22.14 -3.21 4.36
N ILE A 124 22.06 -4.33 3.65
CA ILE A 124 23.13 -5.31 3.57
C ILE A 124 24.02 -4.91 2.40
N GLY A 125 24.81 -3.84 2.55
CA GLY A 125 26.03 -3.52 1.78
C GLY A 125 25.99 -3.59 0.25
N LYS A 126 24.83 -3.81 -0.39
CA LYS A 126 24.69 -3.98 -1.82
C LYS A 126 24.67 -2.61 -2.47
N ALA A 127 25.43 -2.48 -3.56
CA ALA A 127 25.40 -1.31 -4.41
C ALA A 127 23.95 -0.96 -4.75
N ILE A 128 23.58 0.31 -4.57
CA ILE A 128 22.25 0.80 -4.91
C ILE A 128 22.08 0.60 -6.42
N ASP A 129 21.12 -0.24 -6.81
CA ASP A 129 20.75 -0.38 -8.23
C ASP A 129 20.42 1.03 -8.77
N PRO A 130 21.10 1.52 -9.82
CA PRO A 130 20.80 2.83 -10.39
C PRO A 130 19.37 2.91 -10.94
N ARG A 131 18.72 1.76 -11.19
CA ARG A 131 17.32 1.67 -11.61
C ARG A 131 16.40 1.93 -10.43
N LEU A 132 15.42 2.79 -10.64
CA LEU A 132 14.46 3.19 -9.63
C LEU A 132 13.66 1.98 -9.10
N PHE A 133 13.23 1.08 -9.98
CA PHE A 133 12.57 -0.18 -9.63
C PHE A 133 13.43 -1.35 -10.12
N SER A 134 14.24 -1.91 -9.23
CA SER A 134 14.87 -3.20 -9.47
C SER A 134 13.83 -4.32 -9.34
N GLU A 135 14.11 -5.47 -9.96
CA GLU A 135 13.27 -6.66 -9.83
C GLU A 135 13.03 -7.03 -8.36
N SER A 136 14.10 -7.04 -7.56
CA SER A 136 14.03 -7.29 -6.12
C SER A 136 13.15 -6.29 -5.36
N ALA A 137 13.13 -5.02 -5.77
CA ALA A 137 12.28 -4.02 -5.15
C ALA A 137 10.80 -4.27 -5.47
N ILE A 138 10.49 -4.60 -6.73
CA ILE A 138 9.13 -4.96 -7.14
C ILE A 138 8.64 -6.19 -6.39
N LEU A 139 9.47 -7.24 -6.28
CA LEU A 139 9.13 -8.45 -5.55
C LEU A 139 8.85 -8.16 -4.06
N GLY A 140 9.72 -7.39 -3.39
CA GLY A 140 9.51 -7.04 -1.98
C GLY A 140 8.27 -6.18 -1.73
N ILE A 141 7.90 -5.31 -2.68
CA ILE A 141 6.64 -4.55 -2.64
C ILE A 141 5.43 -5.48 -2.84
N CYS A 142 5.50 -6.40 -3.81
CA CYS A 142 4.44 -7.36 -4.08
C CYS A 142 4.19 -8.30 -2.88
N GLU A 143 5.26 -8.85 -2.30
CA GLU A 143 5.21 -9.69 -1.10
C GLU A 143 4.56 -8.95 0.07
N PHE A 144 4.85 -7.66 0.22
CA PHE A 144 4.23 -6.82 1.23
C PHE A 144 2.72 -6.69 1.08
N TYR A 145 2.24 -6.32 -0.12
CA TYR A 145 0.81 -6.20 -0.35
C TYR A 145 0.10 -7.54 -0.24
N GLN A 146 0.72 -8.64 -0.68
CA GLN A 146 0.18 -9.99 -0.48
C GLN A 146 0.04 -10.32 1.00
N THR A 147 1.15 -10.25 1.75
CA THR A 147 1.16 -10.55 3.20
C THR A 147 0.16 -9.69 3.96
N LEU A 148 0.12 -8.38 3.69
CA LEU A 148 -0.83 -7.48 4.34
C LEU A 148 -2.28 -7.82 3.98
N GLY A 149 -2.56 -8.09 2.71
CA GLY A 149 -3.88 -8.50 2.23
C GLY A 149 -4.35 -9.80 2.88
N ASP A 150 -3.48 -10.81 2.91
CA ASP A 150 -3.80 -12.12 3.48
C ASP A 150 -4.06 -12.02 4.98
N ASN A 151 -3.24 -11.24 5.71
CA ASN A 151 -3.46 -10.97 7.13
C ASN A 151 -4.78 -10.25 7.40
N LEU A 152 -5.14 -9.26 6.56
CA LEU A 152 -6.41 -8.54 6.68
C LEU A 152 -7.61 -9.45 6.41
N VAL A 153 -7.53 -10.34 5.42
CA VAL A 153 -8.59 -11.30 5.10
C VAL A 153 -8.71 -12.37 6.18
N ALA A 154 -7.60 -12.92 6.68
CA ALA A 154 -7.60 -13.92 7.74
C ALA A 154 -8.17 -13.37 9.06
N ALA A 155 -8.02 -12.06 9.27
CA ALA A 155 -8.54 -11.36 10.43
C ALA A 155 -10.04 -11.01 10.34
N LEU A 156 -10.66 -11.19 9.18
CA LEU A 156 -12.09 -10.96 9.06
C LEU A 156 -12.85 -11.99 9.90
N PRO A 157 -13.73 -11.55 10.81
CA PRO A 157 -14.57 -12.48 11.55
C PRO A 157 -15.48 -13.26 10.59
N ALA A 158 -15.71 -14.53 10.89
CA ALA A 158 -16.59 -15.38 10.10
C ALA A 158 -17.96 -14.71 9.89
N PRO A 159 -18.62 -14.91 8.74
CA PRO A 159 -19.94 -14.34 8.47
C PRO A 159 -20.91 -14.64 9.63
N GLY A 160 -21.39 -13.59 10.31
CA GLY A 160 -22.32 -13.69 11.45
C GLY A 160 -21.72 -13.48 12.85
N ALA A 161 -20.39 -13.37 13.00
CA ALA A 161 -19.75 -13.13 14.30
C ALA A 161 -19.68 -11.64 14.70
N ILE A 162 -19.92 -10.71 13.76
CA ILE A 162 -19.99 -9.27 14.05
C ILE A 162 -21.34 -8.97 14.70
N ARG A 163 -21.45 -9.22 16.02
CA ARG A 163 -22.52 -8.63 16.81
C ARG A 163 -22.30 -7.14 16.79
N ALA A 164 -23.24 -6.40 16.19
CA ALA A 164 -23.27 -4.95 16.26
C ALA A 164 -23.08 -4.54 17.72
N HIS A 165 -21.93 -3.93 18.04
CA HIS A 165 -21.75 -3.28 19.32
C HIS A 165 -22.80 -2.18 19.38
N SER A 166 -23.91 -2.51 20.04
CA SER A 166 -25.00 -1.60 20.30
C SER A 166 -24.40 -0.48 21.13
N ALA A 167 -24.21 0.69 20.53
CA ALA A 167 -23.77 1.85 21.27
C ALA A 167 -24.68 2.02 22.50
N PRO A 168 -24.12 2.31 23.69
CA PRO A 168 -24.94 2.51 24.87
C PRO A 168 -25.92 3.64 24.58
N ARG A 169 -27.22 3.33 24.57
CA ARG A 169 -28.29 4.32 24.55
C ARG A 169 -28.03 5.25 25.73
N LYS A 170 -27.61 6.50 25.46
CA LYS A 170 -27.60 7.56 26.47
C LYS A 170 -29.03 7.63 27.02
N SER A 171 -29.24 7.14 28.24
CA SER A 171 -30.49 7.37 28.95
C SER A 171 -30.56 8.87 29.19
N ARG A 172 -31.45 9.55 28.47
CA ARG A 172 -31.95 10.85 28.90
C ARG A 172 -32.71 10.59 30.20
N PHE A 173 -32.05 10.81 31.33
CA PHE A 173 -32.77 11.10 32.56
C PHE A 173 -33.31 12.53 32.45
N ALA A 174 -34.55 12.65 32.93
CA ALA A 174 -35.47 13.78 32.82
C ALA A 174 -34.93 15.07 33.45
#